data_AF-A0A2M8FFN7-F1
#
_entry.id   AF-A0A2M8FFN7-F1
#
_cell.length_a   1.000
_cell.length_b   1.000
_cell.length_c   1.000
_cell.angle_alpha   90.00
_cell.angle_beta   90.00
_cell.angle_gamma   90.00
#
_symmetry.space_group_name_H-M   'P 1'
#
loop_
_entity.id
_entity.type
_entity.pdbx_description
1 polymer ?
#
loop_
_entity_poly.entity_id
_entity_poly.type
_entity_poly.pdbx_seq_one_letter_code
_entity_poly.pdbx_strand_id
1 'polypeptide(L)'
;MPSNLEKYKKDLENLISLGDSLLNAIQFESHPTEFEIQVKKVLKEKYDEFIKKIPSFRDKYQHWYSESLVVIKLLLPDRIGDFVKLYEKPKARKSIEYGNYVIEDYLQNLVVTSGYGDRKVGPEAAISQFQQQLYILKSVQKRFESSLFDIRQLVQADVFDSELESA
;
A
#
# COMPACT_ATOMS: atom_id res chain seq x y z
N MET A 1 9.49 -26.73 -14.10
CA MET A 1 9.84 -25.44 -13.47
C MET A 1 8.67 -24.50 -13.68
N PRO A 2 8.24 -23.73 -12.68
CA PRO A 2 7.16 -22.76 -12.90
C PRO A 2 7.60 -21.78 -13.99
N SER A 3 6.66 -21.41 -14.86
CA SER A 3 6.90 -20.39 -15.87
C SER A 3 7.33 -19.08 -15.17
N ASN A 4 8.09 -18.22 -15.86
CA ASN A 4 8.51 -16.95 -15.26
C ASN A 4 7.30 -16.10 -14.79
N LEU A 5 6.15 -16.25 -15.45
CA LEU A 5 4.90 -15.60 -15.07
C LEU A 5 4.36 -16.09 -13.71
N GLU A 6 4.38 -17.39 -13.46
CA GLU A 6 3.94 -17.97 -12.18
C GLU A 6 4.85 -17.53 -11.03
N LYS A 7 6.15 -17.38 -11.28
CA LYS A 7 7.10 -16.83 -10.30
C LYS A 7 6.73 -15.38 -9.94
N TYR A 8 6.50 -14.53 -10.94
CA TYR A 8 6.12 -13.14 -10.69
C TYR A 8 4.78 -13.00 -9.96
N LYS A 9 3.78 -13.84 -10.27
CA LYS A 9 2.52 -13.87 -9.53
C LYS A 9 2.74 -14.21 -8.06
N LYS A 10 3.54 -15.24 -7.80
CA LYS A 10 3.89 -15.66 -6.44
C LYS A 10 4.66 -14.57 -5.67
N ASP A 11 5.61 -13.91 -6.33
CA ASP A 11 6.37 -12.82 -5.72
C ASP A 11 5.46 -11.63 -5.38
N LEU A 12 4.52 -11.28 -6.28
CA LEU A 12 3.50 -10.26 -6.01
C LEU A 12 2.58 -10.65 -4.83
N GLU A 13 2.15 -11.91 -4.76
CA GLU A 13 1.35 -12.42 -3.63
C GLU A 13 2.12 -12.31 -2.29
N ASN A 14 3.40 -12.67 -2.29
CA ASN A 14 4.25 -12.53 -1.12
C ASN A 14 4.39 -11.07 -0.69
N LEU A 15 4.60 -10.16 -1.65
CA LEU A 15 4.71 -8.73 -1.40
C LEU A 15 3.41 -8.13 -0.85
N ILE A 16 2.26 -8.58 -1.35
CA ILE A 16 0.94 -8.21 -0.83
C ILE A 16 0.75 -8.73 0.60
N SER A 17 1.10 -9.99 0.86
CA SER A 17 1.01 -10.61 2.20
C SER A 17 1.90 -9.90 3.23
N LEU A 18 3.10 -9.48 2.82
CA LEU A 18 3.96 -8.62 3.62
C LEU A 18 3.27 -7.27 3.90
N GLY A 19 2.64 -6.67 2.90
CA GLY A 19 1.87 -5.44 3.04
C GLY A 19 0.69 -5.56 4.02
N ASP A 20 -0.05 -6.67 3.99
CA ASP A 20 -1.10 -6.97 4.96
C ASP A 20 -0.54 -7.13 6.38
N SER A 21 0.62 -7.77 6.52
CA SER A 21 1.32 -7.89 7.81
C SER A 21 1.78 -6.52 8.35
N LEU A 22 2.27 -5.65 7.47
CA LEU A 22 2.63 -4.27 7.81
C LEU A 22 1.40 -3.42 8.17
N LEU A 23 0.25 -3.65 7.55
CA LEU A 23 -0.98 -2.94 7.90
C LEU A 23 -1.41 -3.27 9.33
N ASN A 24 -1.28 -4.54 9.72
CA ASN A 24 -1.49 -4.95 11.11
C ASN A 24 -0.45 -4.33 12.05
N ALA A 25 0.81 -4.24 11.62
CA ALA A 25 1.88 -3.62 12.41
C ALA A 25 1.60 -2.14 12.71
N ILE A 26 1.29 -1.32 11.70
CA ILE A 26 1.02 0.11 11.90
C ILE A 26 -0.23 0.34 12.76
N GLN A 27 -1.25 -0.51 12.64
CA GLN A 27 -2.45 -0.47 13.49
C GLN A 27 -2.12 -0.82 14.94
N PHE A 28 -1.33 -1.88 15.16
CA PHE A 28 -0.89 -2.27 16.49
C PHE A 28 0.00 -1.21 17.15
N GLU A 29 0.94 -0.62 16.40
CA GLU A 29 1.83 0.44 16.88
C GLU A 29 1.07 1.75 17.22
N SER A 30 -0.02 2.05 16.50
CA SER A 30 -0.79 3.29 16.70
C SER A 30 -1.92 3.15 17.73
N HIS A 31 -2.59 1.99 17.79
CA HIS A 31 -3.73 1.73 18.67
C HIS A 31 -3.63 0.35 19.34
N PRO A 32 -2.65 0.13 20.24
CA PRO A 32 -2.37 -1.21 20.79
C PRO A 32 -3.58 -1.81 21.52
N THR A 33 -4.30 -1.01 22.31
CA THR A 33 -5.45 -1.47 23.10
C THR A 33 -6.65 -1.86 22.24
N GLU A 34 -7.02 -1.01 21.28
CA GLU A 34 -8.15 -1.30 20.38
C GLU A 34 -7.83 -2.49 19.47
N PHE A 35 -6.60 -2.55 18.96
CA PHE A 35 -6.12 -3.68 18.17
C PHE A 35 -6.18 -4.98 18.96
N GLU A 36 -5.70 -5.00 20.20
CA GLU A 36 -5.77 -6.16 21.07
C GLU A 36 -7.22 -6.64 21.27
N ILE A 37 -8.15 -5.73 21.57
CA ILE A 37 -9.56 -6.06 21.76
C ILE A 37 -10.16 -6.69 20.49
N GLN A 38 -9.91 -6.10 19.32
CA GLN A 38 -10.48 -6.59 18.06
C GLN A 38 -9.86 -7.93 17.65
N VAL A 39 -8.53 -8.05 17.74
CA VAL A 39 -7.84 -9.27 17.31
C VAL A 39 -8.08 -10.43 18.27
N LYS A 40 -8.16 -10.19 19.59
CA LYS A 40 -8.52 -11.25 20.55
C LYS A 40 -9.93 -11.79 20.32
N LYS A 41 -10.89 -10.97 19.88
CA LYS A 41 -12.24 -11.45 19.52
C LYS A 41 -12.22 -12.44 18.35
N VAL A 42 -11.33 -12.21 17.37
CA VAL A 42 -11.24 -13.02 16.15
C VAL A 42 -10.34 -14.25 16.35
N LEU A 43 -9.12 -14.05 16.87
CA LEU A 43 -8.09 -15.08 16.94
C LEU A 43 -8.06 -15.87 18.27
N LYS A 44 -8.68 -15.34 19.34
CA LYS A 44 -8.73 -15.98 20.68
C LYS A 44 -7.34 -16.50 21.12
N GLU A 45 -7.18 -17.82 21.20
CA GLU A 45 -5.96 -18.51 21.64
C GLU A 45 -4.75 -18.30 20.70
N LYS A 46 -4.98 -17.92 19.43
CA LYS A 46 -3.91 -17.66 18.46
C LYS A 46 -3.36 -16.23 18.53
N TYR A 47 -3.89 -15.39 19.43
CA TYR A 47 -3.45 -14.00 19.56
C TYR A 47 -1.96 -13.88 19.88
N ASP A 48 -1.47 -14.62 20.86
CA ASP A 48 -0.07 -14.51 21.31
C ASP A 48 0.92 -14.95 20.24
N GLU A 49 0.57 -15.97 19.45
CA GLU A 49 1.36 -16.39 18.30
C GLU A 49 1.35 -15.35 17.17
N PHE A 50 0.20 -14.70 16.97
CA PHE A 50 0.04 -13.69 15.93
C PHE A 50 0.86 -12.44 16.24
N ILE A 51 0.77 -11.89 17.45
CA ILE A 51 1.53 -10.71 17.88
C ILE A 51 3.04 -10.94 17.75
N LYS A 52 3.53 -12.13 18.11
CA LYS A 52 4.96 -12.48 17.96
C LYS A 52 5.43 -12.50 16.51
N LYS A 53 4.52 -12.65 15.55
CA LYS A 53 4.82 -12.67 14.11
C LYS A 53 4.65 -11.31 13.45
N ILE A 54 4.03 -10.33 14.12
CA ILE A 54 3.86 -8.98 13.56
C ILE A 54 5.26 -8.36 13.41
N PRO A 55 5.65 -7.96 12.19
CA PRO A 55 6.92 -7.28 11.98
C PRO A 55 6.86 -5.86 12.56
N SER A 56 8.01 -5.25 12.82
CA SER A 56 8.06 -3.79 13.00
C SER A 56 7.71 -3.11 11.68
N PHE A 57 6.77 -2.16 11.69
CA PHE A 57 6.42 -1.42 10.49
C PHE A 57 7.64 -0.66 9.96
N ARG A 58 8.36 0.03 10.84
CA ARG A 58 9.46 0.93 10.49
C ARG A 58 10.63 0.21 9.83
N ASP A 59 10.97 -0.97 10.35
CA ASP A 59 12.10 -1.74 9.87
C ASP A 59 11.85 -2.34 8.48
N LYS A 60 10.58 -2.70 8.20
CA LYS A 60 10.21 -3.45 7.00
C LYS A 60 9.54 -2.61 5.92
N TYR A 61 9.01 -1.44 6.27
CA TYR A 61 8.31 -0.56 5.33
C TYR A 61 9.19 -0.16 4.14
N GLN A 62 10.43 0.27 4.38
CA GLN A 62 11.30 0.75 3.30
C GLN A 62 11.62 -0.33 2.26
N HIS A 63 11.81 -1.57 2.72
CA HIS A 63 11.98 -2.73 1.84
C HIS A 63 10.72 -3.00 1.02
N TRP A 64 9.56 -3.09 1.69
CA TRP A 64 8.27 -3.30 1.02
C TRP A 64 7.94 -2.19 0.02
N TYR A 65 8.18 -0.92 0.38
CA TYR A 65 7.92 0.24 -0.47
C TYR A 65 8.78 0.21 -1.73
N SER A 66 10.06 -0.13 -1.60
CA SER A 66 10.99 -0.18 -2.73
C SER A 66 10.57 -1.22 -3.77
N GLU A 67 10.21 -2.43 -3.33
CA GLU A 67 9.72 -3.48 -4.24
C GLU A 67 8.37 -3.12 -4.85
N SER A 68 7.45 -2.60 -4.03
CA SER A 68 6.12 -2.18 -4.48
C SER A 68 6.19 -1.07 -5.53
N LEU A 69 7.09 -0.10 -5.34
CA LEU A 69 7.29 0.99 -6.29
C LEU A 69 7.79 0.48 -7.64
N VAL A 70 8.69 -0.50 -7.67
CA VAL A 70 9.18 -1.12 -8.91
C VAL A 70 8.03 -1.83 -9.64
N VAL A 71 7.22 -2.62 -8.91
CA VAL A 71 6.06 -3.32 -9.47
C VAL A 71 5.05 -2.33 -10.05
N ILE A 72 4.72 -1.26 -9.31
CA ILE A 72 3.78 -0.23 -9.76
C ILE A 72 4.34 0.51 -10.97
N LYS A 73 5.64 0.82 -10.98
CA LYS A 73 6.27 1.47 -12.13
C LYS A 73 6.18 0.64 -13.41
N LEU A 74 6.29 -0.68 -13.29
CA LEU A 74 6.22 -1.59 -14.43
C LEU A 74 4.78 -1.84 -14.90
N LEU A 75 3.83 -2.04 -13.97
CA LEU A 75 2.50 -2.57 -14.28
C LEU A 75 1.37 -1.55 -14.17
N LEU A 76 1.56 -0.48 -13.40
CA LEU A 76 0.59 0.61 -13.19
C LEU A 76 1.28 1.99 -13.22
N PRO A 77 1.97 2.35 -14.31
CA PRO A 77 2.75 3.59 -14.37
C PRO A 77 1.92 4.85 -14.08
N ASP A 78 0.65 4.87 -14.50
CA ASP A 78 -0.27 5.99 -14.26
C ASP A 78 -0.59 6.20 -12.77
N ARG A 79 -0.36 5.19 -11.92
CA ARG A 79 -0.62 5.24 -10.47
C ARG A 79 0.63 5.52 -9.64
N ILE A 80 1.81 5.71 -10.26
CA ILE A 80 3.05 6.01 -9.54
C ILE A 80 2.90 7.28 -8.71
N GLY A 81 2.35 8.35 -9.31
CA GLY A 81 2.18 9.64 -8.64
C GLY A 81 1.30 9.53 -7.40
N ASP A 82 0.19 8.78 -7.50
CA ASP A 82 -0.68 8.49 -6.35
C ASP A 82 0.07 7.73 -5.26
N PHE A 83 0.83 6.69 -5.63
CA PHE A 83 1.55 5.86 -4.68
C PHE A 83 2.63 6.64 -3.91
N VAL A 84 3.40 7.48 -4.61
CA VAL A 84 4.47 8.30 -4.04
C VAL A 84 3.90 9.39 -3.13
N LYS A 85 2.81 10.05 -3.55
CA LYS A 85 2.12 11.10 -2.77
C LYS A 85 1.69 10.63 -1.36
N LEU A 86 1.32 9.37 -1.20
CA LEU A 86 0.90 8.80 0.09
C LEU A 86 2.07 8.67 1.07
N TYR A 87 3.30 8.63 0.55
CA TYR A 87 4.53 8.57 1.33
C TYR A 87 5.12 9.97 1.58
N GLU A 88 5.34 10.75 0.53
CA GLU A 88 6.16 11.97 0.57
C GLU A 88 5.46 13.17 1.20
N LYS A 89 6.22 13.93 2.01
CA LYS A 89 5.73 15.20 2.56
C LYS A 89 5.49 16.24 1.47
N PRO A 90 4.32 16.91 1.47
CA PRO A 90 4.10 18.06 0.59
C PRO A 90 5.10 19.19 0.89
N LYS A 91 5.80 19.68 -0.14
CA LYS A 91 6.84 20.73 -0.02
C LYS A 91 6.33 22.06 0.54
N ALA A 92 5.04 22.38 0.36
CA ALA A 92 4.46 23.68 0.68
C ALA A 92 3.30 23.60 1.68
N ARG A 93 3.40 22.74 2.71
CA ARG A 93 2.36 22.65 3.75
C ARG A 93 2.58 23.67 4.87
N LYS A 94 1.52 24.40 5.23
CA LYS A 94 1.52 25.42 6.30
C LYS A 94 1.21 24.85 7.69
N SER A 95 0.41 23.79 7.73
CA SER A 95 -0.02 23.10 8.95
C SER A 95 -0.10 21.60 8.67
N ILE A 96 -0.05 20.80 9.75
CA ILE A 96 -0.21 19.35 9.69
C ILE A 96 -1.53 19.00 10.35
N GLU A 97 -2.36 18.30 9.59
CA GLU A 97 -3.72 17.89 9.91
C GLU A 97 -3.90 16.44 9.50
N TYR A 98 -4.93 15.78 10.03
CA TYR A 98 -5.17 14.37 9.76
C TYR A 98 -5.22 14.05 8.25
N GLY A 99 -5.81 14.93 7.43
CA GLY A 99 -5.93 14.73 5.99
C GLY A 99 -4.65 14.95 5.16
N ASN A 100 -3.60 15.54 5.74
CA ASN A 100 -2.34 15.82 5.03
C ASN A 100 -1.11 15.17 5.69
N TYR A 101 -1.33 14.35 6.71
CA TYR A 101 -0.32 13.54 7.36
C TYR A 101 0.02 12.33 6.46
N VAL A 102 1.32 12.12 6.19
CA VAL A 102 1.81 11.08 5.27
C VAL A 102 2.67 10.05 5.98
N ILE A 103 3.03 8.96 5.29
CA ILE A 103 3.82 7.88 5.91
C ILE A 103 5.22 8.36 6.32
N GLU A 104 5.83 9.30 5.58
CA GLU A 104 7.11 9.88 5.98
C GLU A 104 7.02 10.65 7.31
N ASP A 105 5.86 11.24 7.66
CA ASP A 105 5.65 11.85 8.98
C ASP A 105 5.66 10.81 10.09
N TYR A 106 4.98 9.68 9.86
CA TYR A 106 4.95 8.55 10.78
C TYR A 106 6.36 8.00 11.05
N LEU A 107 7.14 7.77 9.99
CA LEU A 107 8.49 7.22 10.11
C LEU A 107 9.44 8.17 10.87
N GLN A 108 9.16 9.47 10.84
CA GLN A 108 9.91 10.49 11.59
C GLN A 108 9.35 10.74 13.00
N ASN A 109 8.40 9.92 13.49
CA ASN A 109 7.75 10.08 14.80
C ASN A 109 7.01 11.41 14.98
N LEU A 110 6.51 12.01 13.89
CA LEU A 110 5.93 13.34 13.99
C LEU A 110 4.57 13.27 14.69
N VAL A 111 4.42 14.04 15.77
CA VAL A 111 3.16 14.22 16.49
C VAL A 111 2.88 15.70 16.59
N VAL A 112 1.65 16.10 16.28
CA VAL A 112 1.19 17.48 16.38
C VAL A 112 0.38 17.64 17.65
N THR A 113 0.78 18.57 18.51
CA THR A 113 0.05 18.93 19.74
C THR A 113 -0.56 20.33 19.63
N SER A 114 -1.63 20.58 20.38
CA SER A 114 -2.20 21.90 20.58
C SER A 114 -1.28 22.73 21.50
N GLY A 115 -1.50 24.05 21.53
CA GLY A 115 -0.79 24.94 22.47
C GLY A 115 -1.04 24.60 23.95
N TYR A 116 -2.08 23.81 24.23
CA TYR A 116 -2.43 23.33 25.58
C TYR A 116 -1.91 21.92 25.87
N GLY A 117 -1.21 21.28 24.92
CA GLY A 117 -0.59 19.96 25.09
C GLY A 117 -1.40 18.78 24.57
N ASP A 118 -2.65 18.99 24.13
CA ASP A 118 -3.49 17.92 23.59
C ASP A 118 -2.97 17.42 22.23
N ARG A 119 -2.98 16.11 22.00
CA ARG A 119 -2.60 15.55 20.70
C ARG A 119 -3.65 15.90 19.65
N LYS A 120 -3.25 16.66 18.63
CA LYS A 120 -4.09 17.06 17.49
C LYS A 120 -3.99 16.05 16.34
N VAL A 121 -2.78 15.57 16.04
CA VAL A 121 -2.53 14.56 14.99
C VAL A 121 -1.45 13.61 15.47
N GLY A 122 -1.73 12.32 15.43
CA GLY A 122 -0.77 11.27 15.78
C GLY A 122 -0.43 10.32 14.63
N PRO A 123 0.38 9.29 14.92
CA PRO A 123 0.83 8.29 13.95
C PRO A 123 -0.33 7.55 13.25
N GLU A 124 -1.48 7.45 13.91
CA GLU A 124 -2.69 6.81 13.38
C GLU A 124 -3.15 7.38 12.03
N ALA A 125 -2.87 8.65 11.75
CA ALA A 125 -3.26 9.30 10.50
C ALA A 125 -2.59 8.65 9.26
N ALA A 126 -1.41 8.05 9.43
CA ALA A 126 -0.72 7.35 8.35
C ALA A 126 -1.32 5.98 7.98
N ILE A 127 -2.17 5.39 8.82
CA ILE A 127 -2.82 4.09 8.54
C ILE A 127 -3.60 4.17 7.23
N SER A 128 -4.39 5.24 7.06
CA SER A 128 -5.17 5.48 5.84
C SER A 128 -4.29 5.57 4.59
N GLN A 129 -3.15 6.25 4.69
CA GLN A 129 -2.21 6.42 3.58
C GLN A 129 -1.57 5.10 3.17
N PHE A 130 -1.11 4.31 4.15
CA PHE A 130 -0.52 3.00 3.91
C PHE A 130 -1.54 2.01 3.34
N GLN A 131 -2.77 2.03 3.84
CA GLN A 131 -3.86 1.20 3.32
C GLN A 131 -4.14 1.51 1.84
N GLN A 132 -4.11 2.78 1.43
CA GLN A 132 -4.25 3.15 0.01
C GLN A 132 -3.05 2.67 -0.83
N GLN A 133 -1.82 2.75 -0.33
CA GLN A 133 -0.65 2.17 -1.02
C GLN A 133 -0.83 0.66 -1.24
N LEU A 134 -1.28 -0.06 -0.21
CA LEU A 134 -1.54 -1.49 -0.31
C LEU A 134 -2.66 -1.82 -1.31
N TYR A 135 -3.72 -1.01 -1.37
CA TYR A 135 -4.79 -1.21 -2.36
C TYR A 135 -4.35 -0.94 -3.79
N ILE A 136 -3.50 0.05 -4.01
CA ILE A 136 -2.87 0.27 -5.32
C ILE A 136 -2.05 -0.98 -5.70
N LEU A 137 -1.23 -1.50 -4.80
CA LEU A 137 -0.46 -2.73 -5.05
C LEU A 137 -1.37 -3.93 -5.34
N LYS A 138 -2.42 -4.15 -4.54
CA LYS A 138 -3.37 -5.26 -4.75
C LYS A 138 -4.08 -5.16 -6.11
N SER A 139 -4.36 -3.94 -6.58
CA SER A 139 -4.97 -3.75 -7.90
C SER A 139 -4.11 -4.26 -9.06
N VAL A 140 -2.79 -4.38 -8.87
CA VAL A 140 -1.87 -4.97 -9.85
C VAL A 140 -2.25 -6.41 -10.18
N GLN A 141 -2.80 -7.19 -9.23
CA GLN A 141 -3.21 -8.57 -9.50
C GLN A 141 -4.18 -8.67 -10.68
N LYS A 142 -5.05 -7.67 -10.85
CA LYS A 142 -6.03 -7.63 -11.96
C LYS A 142 -5.38 -7.49 -13.33
N ARG A 143 -4.15 -6.98 -13.43
CA ARG A 143 -3.38 -6.96 -14.70
C ARG A 143 -3.10 -8.34 -15.25
N PHE A 144 -3.10 -9.37 -14.40
CA PHE A 144 -2.82 -10.74 -14.80
C PHE A 144 -4.08 -11.60 -15.01
N GLU A 145 -5.27 -11.02 -14.79
CA GLU A 145 -6.54 -11.73 -14.79
C GLU A 145 -7.57 -11.09 -15.73
N SER A 146 -7.53 -9.76 -15.89
CA SER A 146 -8.60 -9.03 -16.56
C SER A 146 -8.29 -8.78 -18.02
N SER A 147 -9.18 -9.27 -18.88
CA SER A 147 -9.22 -8.94 -20.31
C SER A 147 -9.41 -7.44 -20.57
N LEU A 148 -9.85 -6.64 -19.59
CA LEU A 148 -9.92 -5.18 -19.72
C LEU A 148 -8.53 -4.56 -19.94
N PHE A 149 -7.47 -5.21 -19.45
CA PHE A 149 -6.11 -4.78 -19.73
C PHE A 149 -5.60 -5.25 -21.10
N ASP A 150 -6.19 -6.33 -21.64
CA ASP A 150 -5.96 -6.81 -22.99
C ASP A 150 -6.78 -6.02 -24.05
N ILE A 151 -7.79 -5.23 -23.63
CA ILE A 151 -8.55 -4.33 -24.52
C ILE A 151 -7.62 -3.45 -25.33
N ARG A 152 -6.46 -3.03 -24.79
CA ARG A 152 -5.52 -2.22 -25.57
C ARG A 152 -4.99 -2.94 -26.81
N GLN A 153 -4.74 -4.25 -26.72
CA GLN A 153 -4.31 -5.04 -27.88
C GLN A 153 -5.46 -5.27 -28.86
N LEU A 154 -6.67 -5.51 -28.36
CA LEU A 154 -7.86 -5.69 -29.18
C LEU A 154 -8.22 -4.40 -29.94
N VAL A 155 -8.25 -3.25 -29.26
CA VAL A 155 -8.50 -1.94 -29.87
C VAL A 155 -7.40 -1.55 -30.85
N GLN A 156 -6.13 -1.87 -30.56
CA GLN A 156 -5.05 -1.62 -31.52
C GLN A 156 -5.21 -2.47 -32.78
N ALA A 157 -5.57 -3.75 -32.66
CA ALA A 157 -5.83 -4.60 -33.81
C ALA A 157 -6.98 -4.04 -34.67
N ASP A 158 -8.10 -3.66 -34.04
CA ASP A 158 -9.25 -3.08 -34.74
C ASP A 158 -8.91 -1.76 -35.48
N VAL A 159 -8.05 -0.91 -34.89
CA VAL A 159 -7.59 0.32 -35.54
C VAL A 159 -6.67 0.02 -36.73
N PHE A 160 -5.74 -0.93 -36.61
CA PHE A 160 -4.86 -1.31 -37.71
C PHE A 160 -5.63 -1.97 -38.87
N ASP A 161 -6.60 -2.84 -38.57
CA ASP A 161 -7.42 -3.49 -39.59
C ASP A 161 -8.28 -2.48 -40.34
N SER A 162 -8.87 -1.50 -39.64
CA SER A 162 -9.64 -0.43 -40.29
C SER A 162 -8.77 0.54 -41.11
N GLU A 163 -7.52 0.80 -40.72
CA GLU A 163 -6.56 1.54 -41.55
C GLU A 163 -6.14 0.76 -42.81
N LEU A 164 -5.99 -0.57 -42.72
CA LEU A 164 -5.65 -1.44 -43.85
C LEU A 164 -6.79 -1.60 -44.86
N GLU A 165 -8.04 -1.70 -44.40
CA GLU A 165 -9.22 -1.77 -45.29
C GLU A 165 -9.54 -0.44 -45.99
N SER A 166 -9.02 0.67 -45.46
CA SER A 166 -9.24 2.02 -45.99
C SER A 166 -8.19 2.47 -47.02
N ALA A 167 -7.21 1.61 -47.34
CA ALA A 167 -6.11 1.87 -48.29
C ALA A 167 -6.27 1.10 -49.60
#